data_AF-A0AAD9CJU0-F1
#
_entry.id   AF-A0AAD9CJU0-F1
#
_cell.length_a   1.000
_cell.length_b   1.000
_cell.length_c   1.000
_cell.angle_alpha   90.00
_cell.angle_beta   90.00
_cell.angle_gamma   90.00
#
_symmetry.space_group_name_H-M   'P 1'
#
loop_
_entity.id
_entity.type
_entity.pdbx_description
1 polymer ?
#
loop_
_entity_poly.entity_id
_entity_poly.type
_entity_poly.pdbx_seq_one_letter_code
_entity_poly.pdbx_strand_id
1 'polypeptide(L)'
;MTDSMKEELRKASFVAVMLDETTDISNVAQMSYVLRYVTEDGIKERFFKYEDVFEHIVDHHTEFDDETVHCSDGYITLLTSFDFSFWLKTFHAIFSYSDVVFQILQNKGFDMQFCLARVDQLQREIEQEKGNFDSVYDETQALVGPLRGRGAQGDVRARYRELHCSIIGSLLTQIANRFSDHKKLELLALLDPQKFGHYCNYFPTAALNSLMESYGGYFDQPRLHTELAVM
;
A
#
# COMPACT_ATOMS: atom_id res chain seq x y z
N MET A 1 14.91 21.14 6.59
CA MET A 1 14.83 21.22 8.08
C MET A 1 14.33 22.57 8.57
N THR A 2 13.18 22.61 9.26
CA THR A 2 12.52 23.86 9.74
C THR A 2 13.30 24.57 10.85
N ASP A 3 13.24 25.91 10.91
CA ASP A 3 13.96 26.69 11.93
C ASP A 3 13.53 26.39 13.37
N SER A 4 12.27 25.99 13.58
CA SER A 4 11.80 25.51 14.88
C SER A 4 12.51 24.24 15.33
N MET A 5 12.81 23.31 14.41
CA MET A 5 13.51 22.07 14.71
C MET A 5 14.98 22.32 15.05
N LYS A 6 15.64 23.26 14.36
CA LYS A 6 17.02 23.69 14.68
C LYS A 6 17.11 24.18 16.12
N GLU A 7 16.13 24.96 16.55
CA GLU A 7 16.13 25.56 17.88
C GLU A 7 15.74 24.57 18.98
N GLU A 8 14.88 23.60 18.69
CA GLU A 8 14.63 22.46 19.58
C GLU A 8 15.88 21.58 19.73
N LEU A 9 16.58 21.25 18.64
CA LEU A 9 17.80 20.45 18.66
C LEU A 9 18.92 21.13 19.44
N ARG A 10 19.08 22.46 19.32
CA ARG A 10 20.07 23.22 20.10
C ARG A 10 19.79 23.21 21.60
N LYS A 11 18.52 23.09 21.99
CA LYS A 11 18.09 23.02 23.39
C LYS A 11 18.02 21.60 23.92
N ALA A 12 18.10 20.59 23.06
CA ALA A 12 17.98 19.19 23.45
C ALA A 12 19.23 18.76 24.23
N SER A 13 19.00 18.17 25.41
CA SER A 13 20.06 17.64 26.26
C SER A 13 20.78 16.44 25.63
N PHE A 14 20.05 15.67 24.82
CA PHE A 14 20.51 14.46 24.17
C PHE A 14 19.91 14.34 22.78
N VAL A 15 20.76 14.05 21.79
CA VAL A 15 20.40 13.82 20.40
C VAL A 15 21.04 12.50 19.95
N ALA A 16 20.25 11.66 19.30
CA ALA A 16 20.68 10.45 18.63
C ALA A 16 20.28 10.52 17.15
N VAL A 17 21.16 10.03 16.29
CA VAL A 17 20.91 9.88 14.85
C VAL A 17 20.79 8.39 14.59
N MET A 18 19.65 7.97 14.05
CA MET A 18 19.41 6.59 13.61
C MET A 18 19.55 6.57 12.09
N LEU A 19 20.47 5.74 11.61
CA LEU A 19 20.73 5.50 10.20
C LEU A 19 20.21 4.11 9.88
N ASP A 20 19.33 4.01 8.89
CA ASP A 20 18.82 2.72 8.43
C ASP A 20 18.99 2.61 6.92
N GLU A 21 19.65 1.55 6.45
CA GLU A 21 19.90 1.28 5.05
C GLU A 21 19.03 0.10 4.61
N THR A 22 18.11 0.34 3.68
CA THR A 22 17.24 -0.68 3.08
C THR A 22 17.52 -0.79 1.60
N THR A 23 17.68 -2.01 1.10
CA THR A 23 17.81 -2.26 -0.34
C THR A 23 16.43 -2.43 -0.95
N ASP A 24 16.07 -1.53 -1.86
CA ASP A 24 14.79 -1.59 -2.56
C ASP A 24 14.78 -2.70 -3.66
N ILE A 25 13.61 -3.00 -4.23
CA ILE A 25 13.40 -3.96 -5.33
C ILE A 25 14.28 -3.69 -6.57
N SER A 26 14.82 -2.47 -6.68
CA SER A 26 15.79 -2.05 -7.70
C SER A 26 17.24 -2.45 -7.41
N ASN A 27 17.52 -3.15 -6.30
CA ASN A 27 18.86 -3.46 -5.79
C ASN A 27 19.73 -2.22 -5.51
N VAL A 28 19.10 -1.06 -5.28
CA VAL A 28 19.76 0.17 -4.87
C VAL A 28 19.58 0.34 -3.36
N ALA A 29 20.68 0.58 -2.66
CA ALA A 29 20.67 0.91 -1.25
C ALA A 29 20.05 2.29 -1.03
N GLN A 30 19.00 2.35 -0.21
CA GLN A 30 18.36 3.59 0.23
C GLN A 30 18.66 3.77 1.71
N MET A 31 19.22 4.91 2.10
CA MET A 31 19.59 5.21 3.48
C MET A 31 18.70 6.28 4.07
N SER A 32 17.98 5.94 5.13
CA SER A 32 17.11 6.83 5.89
C SER A 32 17.80 7.35 7.15
N TYR A 33 17.45 8.57 7.54
CA TYR A 33 17.98 9.27 8.70
C TYR A 33 16.84 9.69 9.61
N VAL A 34 16.86 9.25 10.86
CA VAL A 34 15.90 9.66 11.88
C VAL A 34 16.65 10.31 13.04
N LEU A 35 16.33 11.58 13.30
CA LEU A 35 16.78 12.27 14.50
C LEU A 35 15.84 11.96 15.66
N ARG A 36 16.41 11.44 16.75
CA ARG A 36 15.71 11.21 18.01
C ARG A 36 16.33 12.11 19.07
N TYR A 37 15.56 13.02 19.63
CA TYR A 37 16.08 13.97 20.62
C TYR A 37 15.11 14.18 21.78
N VAL A 38 15.65 14.50 22.95
CA VAL A 38 14.88 14.71 24.18
C VAL A 38 14.53 16.19 24.34
N THR A 39 13.24 16.48 24.46
CA THR A 39 12.70 17.81 24.77
C THR A 39 12.01 17.81 26.13
N GLU A 40 11.63 18.97 26.65
CA GLU A 40 10.85 19.10 27.89
C GLU A 40 9.50 18.34 27.83
N ASP A 41 8.91 18.26 26.64
CA ASP A 41 7.65 17.54 26.38
C ASP A 41 7.84 16.03 26.16
N GLY A 42 9.08 15.52 26.21
CA GLY A 42 9.43 14.12 26.00
C GLY A 42 10.33 13.85 24.80
N ILE A 43 10.42 12.58 24.39
CA ILE A 43 11.26 12.13 23.28
C ILE A 43 10.54 12.46 21.96
N LYS A 44 11.22 13.19 21.07
CA LYS A 44 10.74 13.46 19.71
C LYS A 44 11.56 12.67 18.70
N GLU A 45 10.87 12.05 17.77
CA GLU A 45 11.45 11.45 16.57
C GLU A 45 11.08 12.29 15.36
N ARG A 46 12.09 12.57 14.54
CA ARG A 46 11.97 13.38 13.33
C ARG A 46 12.69 12.67 12.21
N PHE A 47 11.90 12.17 11.28
CA PHE A 47 12.39 11.69 10.00
C PHE A 47 12.98 12.88 9.23
N PHE A 48 14.23 12.75 8.79
CA PHE A 48 14.82 13.72 7.89
C PHE A 48 14.32 13.44 6.48
N LYS A 49 13.62 14.39 5.88
CA LYS A 49 13.13 14.22 4.51
C LYS A 49 14.34 14.02 3.60
N TYR A 50 14.33 12.97 2.77
CA TYR A 50 15.44 12.65 1.86
C TYR A 50 15.87 13.86 0.99
N GLU A 51 14.90 14.69 0.59
CA GLU A 51 15.13 15.93 -0.16
C GLU A 51 16.12 16.88 0.54
N ASP A 52 16.03 17.08 1.86
CA ASP A 52 16.90 18.00 2.59
C ASP A 52 18.39 17.55 2.57
N VAL A 53 18.63 16.23 2.54
CA VAL A 53 19.99 15.66 2.52
C VAL A 53 20.61 15.83 1.14
N PHE A 54 19.85 15.51 0.09
CA PHE A 54 20.33 15.68 -1.28
C PHE A 54 20.54 17.16 -1.61
N GLU A 55 19.63 18.04 -1.19
CA GLU A 55 19.78 19.50 -1.36
C GLU A 55 21.06 20.00 -0.67
N HIS A 56 21.35 19.53 0.55
CA HIS A 56 22.58 19.89 1.26
C HIS A 56 23.85 19.45 0.52
N ILE A 57 23.86 18.23 -0.03
CA ILE A 57 24.99 17.71 -0.82
C ILE A 57 25.20 18.55 -2.08
N VAL A 58 24.12 18.91 -2.77
CA VAL A 58 24.17 19.77 -3.96
C VAL A 58 24.64 21.18 -3.62
N ASP A 59 24.16 21.76 -2.52
CA ASP A 59 24.59 23.09 -2.05
C ASP A 59 26.08 23.12 -1.66
N HIS A 60 26.57 22.04 -1.05
CA HIS A 60 27.97 21.89 -0.60
C HIS A 60 28.80 21.06 -1.59
N HIS A 61 28.53 21.19 -2.89
CA HIS A 61 29.18 20.44 -3.97
C HIS A 61 30.72 20.42 -3.94
N THR A 62 31.37 21.38 -3.27
CA THR A 62 32.84 21.40 -3.11
C THR A 62 33.37 20.45 -2.02
N GLU A 63 32.51 19.97 -1.12
CA GLU A 63 32.85 19.08 -0.01
C GLU A 63 32.64 17.59 -0.36
N PHE A 64 31.96 17.31 -1.46
CA PHE A 64 31.62 15.98 -1.93
C PHE A 64 32.24 15.70 -3.31
N ASP A 65 32.36 14.43 -3.69
CA ASP A 65 32.81 14.07 -5.03
C ASP A 65 31.72 14.31 -6.09
N ASP A 66 32.15 14.49 -7.34
CA ASP A 66 31.26 14.82 -8.47
C ASP A 66 30.15 13.77 -8.70
N GLU A 67 30.42 12.49 -8.42
CA GLU A 67 29.44 11.41 -8.58
C GLU A 67 28.32 11.54 -7.52
N THR A 68 28.69 11.74 -6.26
CA THR A 68 27.74 11.95 -5.16
C THR A 68 26.85 13.18 -5.37
N VAL A 69 27.43 14.28 -5.85
CA VAL A 69 26.68 15.51 -6.18
C VAL A 69 25.71 15.27 -7.33
N HIS A 70 26.17 14.62 -8.41
CA HIS A 70 25.34 14.35 -9.58
C HIS A 70 24.19 13.38 -9.25
N CYS A 71 24.44 12.34 -8.47
CA CYS A 71 23.41 11.42 -8.00
C CYS A 71 22.37 12.15 -7.14
N SER A 72 22.81 13.01 -6.22
CA SER A 72 21.92 13.80 -5.36
C SER A 72 21.01 14.73 -6.16
N ASP A 73 21.56 15.43 -7.15
CA ASP A 73 20.78 16.27 -8.08
C ASP A 73 19.76 15.43 -8.89
N GLY A 74 20.18 14.24 -9.36
CA GLY A 74 19.30 13.28 -10.02
C GLY A 74 18.15 12.83 -9.12
N TYR A 75 18.41 12.51 -7.85
CA TYR A 75 17.38 12.12 -6.89
C TYR A 75 16.41 13.26 -6.57
N ILE A 76 16.89 14.49 -6.35
CA ILE A 76 16.01 15.66 -6.16
C ILE A 76 15.11 15.83 -7.38
N THR A 77 15.69 15.74 -8.58
CA THR A 77 14.94 15.87 -9.84
C THR A 77 13.87 14.79 -9.97
N LEU A 78 14.17 13.55 -9.57
CA LEU A 78 13.23 12.44 -9.61
C LEU A 78 12.12 12.59 -8.56
N LEU A 79 12.47 12.85 -7.29
CA LEU A 79 11.52 12.99 -6.18
C LEU A 79 10.59 14.18 -6.38
N THR A 80 11.10 15.26 -6.96
CA THR A 80 10.33 16.47 -7.31
C THR A 80 9.69 16.36 -8.70
N SER A 81 9.86 15.25 -9.42
CA SER A 81 9.22 15.10 -10.72
C SER A 81 7.71 14.97 -10.57
N PHE A 82 6.98 15.57 -11.51
CA PHE A 82 5.52 15.48 -11.53
C PHE A 82 5.07 14.03 -11.69
N ASP A 83 5.74 13.27 -12.56
CA ASP A 83 5.47 11.85 -12.77
C ASP A 83 5.54 11.10 -11.43
N PHE A 84 6.70 11.12 -10.77
CA PHE A 84 6.89 10.40 -9.51
C PHE A 84 5.88 10.79 -8.44
N SER A 85 5.66 12.09 -8.24
CA SER A 85 4.68 12.59 -7.25
C SER A 85 3.25 12.16 -7.57
N PHE A 86 2.87 12.13 -8.86
CA PHE A 86 1.57 11.66 -9.31
C PHE A 86 1.38 10.16 -9.04
N TRP A 87 2.37 9.33 -9.39
CA TRP A 87 2.35 7.90 -9.11
C TRP A 87 2.27 7.64 -7.61
N LEU A 88 3.10 8.33 -6.82
CA LEU A 88 3.15 8.18 -5.37
C LEU A 88 1.79 8.49 -4.73
N LYS A 89 1.13 9.59 -5.14
CA LYS A 89 -0.22 9.92 -4.64
C LYS A 89 -1.27 8.90 -5.06
N THR A 90 -1.22 8.45 -6.31
CA THR A 90 -2.13 7.40 -6.81
C THR A 90 -1.96 6.11 -6.01
N PHE A 91 -0.73 5.64 -5.81
CA PHE A 91 -0.45 4.43 -5.04
C PHE A 91 -0.74 4.60 -3.56
N HIS A 92 -0.50 5.77 -2.96
CA HIS A 92 -0.87 6.04 -1.57
C HIS A 92 -2.38 5.87 -1.36
N ALA A 93 -3.20 6.41 -2.25
CA ALA A 93 -4.66 6.21 -2.19
C ALA A 93 -5.00 4.72 -2.27
N ILE A 94 -4.46 4.00 -3.25
CA ILE A 94 -4.68 2.55 -3.43
C ILE A 94 -4.26 1.76 -2.18
N PHE A 95 -3.09 2.05 -1.61
CA PHE A 95 -2.56 1.34 -0.46
C PHE A 95 -3.38 1.56 0.81
N SER A 96 -3.96 2.75 0.97
CA SER A 96 -4.87 3.02 2.09
C SER A 96 -6.05 2.03 2.15
N TYR A 97 -6.55 1.59 1.00
CA TYR A 97 -7.60 0.57 0.92
C TYR A 97 -7.04 -0.85 1.08
N SER A 98 -5.88 -1.15 0.48
CA SER A 98 -5.29 -2.49 0.58
C SER A 98 -4.83 -2.84 2.00
N ASP A 99 -4.36 -1.85 2.77
CA ASP A 99 -3.90 -2.05 4.14
C ASP A 99 -5.03 -2.52 5.06
N VAL A 100 -6.24 -2.00 4.87
CA VAL A 100 -7.43 -2.42 5.63
C VAL A 100 -7.71 -3.90 5.39
N VAL A 101 -7.69 -4.35 4.13
CA VAL A 101 -7.88 -5.75 3.77
C VAL A 101 -6.74 -6.62 4.29
N PHE A 102 -5.50 -6.15 4.18
CA PHE A 102 -4.33 -6.86 4.69
C PHE A 102 -4.43 -7.12 6.21
N GLN A 103 -4.80 -6.11 6.99
CA GLN A 103 -5.02 -6.26 8.44
C GLN A 103 -6.15 -7.25 8.76
N ILE A 104 -7.24 -7.20 8.00
CA ILE A 104 -8.36 -8.14 8.16
C ILE A 104 -7.93 -9.57 7.83
N LEU A 105 -7.19 -9.78 6.73
CA LEU A 105 -6.72 -11.11 6.33
C LEU A 105 -5.65 -11.67 7.27
N GLN A 106 -4.88 -10.81 7.96
CA GLN A 106 -3.94 -11.24 8.99
C GLN A 106 -4.61 -11.60 10.31
N ASN A 107 -5.78 -11.03 10.61
CA ASN A 107 -6.58 -11.48 11.74
C ASN A 107 -6.97 -12.93 11.46
N LYS A 108 -6.46 -13.86 12.27
CA LYS A 108 -6.63 -15.33 12.13
C LYS A 108 -8.09 -15.81 12.34
N GLY A 109 -9.08 -14.97 12.09
CA GLY A 109 -10.48 -15.35 12.08
C GLY A 109 -10.79 -16.19 10.85
N PHE A 110 -11.45 -17.33 11.04
CA PHE A 110 -11.81 -18.27 9.97
C PHE A 110 -13.07 -17.87 9.19
N ASP A 111 -13.49 -16.60 9.26
CA ASP A 111 -14.70 -16.15 8.56
C ASP A 111 -14.42 -15.81 7.09
N MET A 112 -14.32 -16.86 6.28
CA MET A 112 -14.04 -16.73 4.85
C MET A 112 -15.07 -15.85 4.11
N GLN A 113 -16.35 -15.89 4.51
CA GLN A 113 -17.39 -15.05 3.90
C GLN A 113 -17.16 -13.56 4.17
N PHE A 114 -16.74 -13.22 5.39
CA PHE A 114 -16.33 -11.87 5.73
C PHE A 114 -15.11 -11.44 4.90
N CYS A 115 -14.09 -12.30 4.77
CA CYS A 115 -12.92 -12.01 3.95
C CYS A 115 -13.28 -11.74 2.48
N LEU A 116 -14.15 -12.55 1.88
CA LEU A 116 -14.61 -12.34 0.50
C LEU A 116 -15.39 -11.04 0.34
N ALA A 117 -16.32 -10.75 1.26
CA ALA A 117 -17.06 -9.49 1.25
C ALA A 117 -16.14 -8.26 1.33
N ARG A 118 -15.02 -8.38 2.06
CA ARG A 118 -14.01 -7.31 2.17
C ARG A 118 -13.16 -7.16 0.91
N VAL A 119 -12.83 -8.25 0.22
CA VAL A 119 -12.19 -8.18 -1.10
C VAL A 119 -13.12 -7.54 -2.13
N ASP A 120 -14.40 -7.88 -2.13
CA ASP A 120 -15.40 -7.25 -3.01
C ASP A 120 -15.62 -5.76 -2.67
N GLN A 121 -15.50 -5.40 -1.39
CA GLN A 121 -15.51 -4.01 -0.95
C GLN A 121 -14.28 -3.25 -1.48
N LEU A 122 -13.09 -3.82 -1.35
CA LEU A 122 -11.85 -3.24 -1.89
C LEU A 122 -11.93 -3.00 -3.39
N GLN A 123 -12.45 -3.95 -4.16
CA GLN A 123 -12.65 -3.76 -5.60
C GLN A 123 -13.56 -2.56 -5.90
N ARG A 124 -14.63 -2.37 -5.13
CA ARG A 124 -15.54 -1.23 -5.30
C ARG A 124 -14.90 0.10 -4.90
N GLU A 125 -14.14 0.12 -3.82
CA GLU A 125 -13.43 1.33 -3.35
C GLU A 125 -12.35 1.75 -4.35
N ILE A 126 -11.56 0.80 -4.86
CA ILE A 126 -10.56 1.05 -5.91
C ILE A 126 -11.21 1.50 -7.23
N GLU A 127 -12.38 0.94 -7.60
CA GLU A 127 -13.12 1.40 -8.78
C GLU A 127 -13.62 2.85 -8.62
N GLN A 128 -14.07 3.23 -7.42
CA GLN A 128 -14.49 4.59 -7.12
C GLN A 128 -13.33 5.60 -7.17
N GLU A 129 -12.12 5.18 -6.77
CA GLU A 129 -10.92 6.02 -6.89
C GLU A 129 -10.61 6.45 -8.33
N LYS A 130 -11.06 5.72 -9.36
CA LYS A 130 -10.93 6.20 -10.75
C LYS A 130 -11.54 7.59 -10.96
N GLY A 131 -12.61 7.90 -10.22
CA GLY A 131 -13.28 9.20 -10.25
C GLY A 131 -12.52 10.32 -9.53
N ASN A 132 -11.56 9.98 -8.68
CA ASN A 132 -10.79 10.92 -7.85
C ASN A 132 -9.55 11.50 -8.55
N PHE A 133 -9.41 11.24 -9.86
CA PHE A 133 -8.30 11.73 -10.68
C PHE A 133 -8.04 13.23 -10.52
N ASP A 134 -9.10 14.04 -10.51
CA ASP A 134 -8.95 15.49 -10.44
C ASP A 134 -8.31 15.94 -9.11
N SER A 135 -8.68 15.32 -7.98
CA SER A 135 -8.04 15.61 -6.68
C SER A 135 -6.56 15.24 -6.69
N VAL A 136 -6.24 14.04 -7.19
CA VAL A 136 -4.86 13.55 -7.24
C VAL A 136 -4.00 14.45 -8.14
N TYR A 137 -4.53 14.84 -9.30
CA TYR A 137 -3.83 15.71 -10.25
C TYR A 137 -3.62 17.12 -9.70
N ASP A 138 -4.66 17.73 -9.12
CA ASP A 138 -4.59 19.10 -8.59
C ASP A 138 -3.66 19.18 -7.37
N GLU A 139 -3.69 18.18 -6.48
CA GLU A 139 -2.75 18.09 -5.37
C GLU A 139 -1.30 17.88 -5.83
N THR A 140 -1.08 17.09 -6.88
CA THR A 140 0.26 16.90 -7.46
C THR A 140 0.76 18.21 -8.06
N GLN A 141 -0.11 18.94 -8.75
CA GLN A 141 0.20 20.25 -9.32
C GLN A 141 0.47 21.30 -8.23
N ALA A 142 -0.21 21.23 -7.09
CA ALA A 142 0.05 22.10 -5.95
C ALA A 142 1.41 21.82 -5.29
N LEU A 143 1.87 20.55 -5.30
CA LEU A 143 3.12 20.13 -4.70
C LEU A 143 4.35 20.44 -5.57
N VAL A 144 4.30 20.10 -6.87
CA VAL A 144 5.44 20.18 -7.80
C VAL A 144 5.39 21.44 -8.68
N GLY A 145 4.22 22.09 -8.77
CA GLY A 145 3.97 23.16 -9.72
C GLY A 145 3.47 22.65 -11.08
N PRO A 146 3.11 23.56 -12.00
CA PRO A 146 2.58 23.18 -13.31
C PRO A 146 3.64 22.51 -14.18
N LEU A 147 3.25 21.43 -14.86
CA LEU A 147 4.07 20.78 -15.89
C LEU A 147 4.50 21.80 -16.95
N ARG A 148 5.80 22.12 -16.98
CA ARG A 148 6.41 23.01 -17.98
C ARG A 148 6.66 22.25 -19.28
N GLY A 149 5.59 21.87 -19.98
CA GLY A 149 5.65 21.26 -21.31
C GLY A 149 5.14 22.20 -22.40
N ARG A 150 5.92 22.38 -23.48
CA ARG A 150 5.50 23.06 -24.73
C ARG A 150 4.48 22.18 -25.48
N GLY A 151 3.24 22.17 -25.01
CA GLY A 151 2.13 21.47 -25.65
C GLY A 151 0.82 21.88 -25.00
N ALA A 152 -0.27 21.89 -25.75
CA ALA A 152 -1.58 22.28 -25.25
C ALA A 152 -1.90 21.49 -23.96
N GLN A 153 -2.05 22.20 -22.85
CA GLN A 153 -2.20 21.68 -21.48
C GLN A 153 -3.27 20.57 -21.33
N GLY A 154 -4.24 20.51 -22.26
CA GLY A 154 -5.28 19.48 -22.32
C GLY A 154 -4.77 18.07 -22.70
N ASP A 155 -3.75 17.96 -23.54
CA ASP A 155 -3.22 16.66 -24.01
C ASP A 155 -2.46 15.94 -22.89
N VAL A 156 -1.71 16.71 -22.11
CA VAL A 156 -0.93 16.20 -20.97
C VAL A 156 -1.85 15.68 -19.86
N ARG A 157 -2.90 16.42 -19.50
CA ARG A 157 -3.87 15.99 -18.49
C ARG A 157 -4.64 14.74 -18.93
N ALA A 158 -5.01 14.65 -20.22
CA ALA A 158 -5.65 13.46 -20.77
C ALA A 158 -4.76 12.23 -20.64
N ARG A 159 -3.46 12.36 -20.94
CA ARG A 159 -2.48 11.28 -20.76
C ARG A 159 -2.40 10.79 -19.31
N TYR A 160 -2.30 11.67 -18.33
CA TYR A 160 -2.27 11.25 -16.91
C TYR A 160 -3.58 10.62 -16.46
N ARG A 161 -4.71 11.07 -17.01
CA ARG A 161 -6.02 10.44 -16.75
C ARG A 161 -6.07 9.02 -17.28
N GLU A 162 -5.59 8.79 -18.49
CA GLU A 162 -5.48 7.46 -19.08
C GLU A 162 -4.54 6.57 -18.26
N LEU A 163 -3.39 7.08 -17.85
CA LEU A 163 -2.45 6.36 -16.99
C LEU A 163 -3.09 5.98 -15.66
N HIS A 164 -3.74 6.92 -14.96
CA HIS A 164 -4.45 6.68 -13.71
C HIS A 164 -5.50 5.56 -13.85
N CYS A 165 -6.36 5.67 -14.87
CA CYS A 165 -7.36 4.66 -15.17
C CYS A 165 -6.72 3.30 -15.54
N SER A 166 -5.59 3.31 -16.24
CA SER A 166 -4.86 2.10 -16.64
C SER A 166 -4.24 1.38 -15.44
N ILE A 167 -3.61 2.10 -14.51
CA ILE A 167 -3.08 1.53 -13.26
C ILE A 167 -4.20 0.86 -12.49
N ILE A 168 -5.28 1.61 -12.23
CA ILE A 168 -6.40 1.13 -11.43
C ILE A 168 -7.08 -0.05 -12.13
N GLY A 169 -7.29 0.04 -13.45
CA GLY A 169 -7.86 -1.05 -14.24
C GLY A 169 -7.00 -2.32 -14.22
N SER A 170 -5.68 -2.17 -14.32
CA SER A 170 -4.72 -3.29 -14.21
C SER A 170 -4.80 -3.93 -12.82
N LEU A 171 -4.80 -3.12 -11.76
CA LEU A 171 -4.93 -3.60 -10.39
C LEU A 171 -6.24 -4.34 -10.15
N LEU A 172 -7.36 -3.79 -10.60
CA LEU A 172 -8.65 -4.46 -10.50
C LEU A 172 -8.67 -5.79 -11.23
N THR A 173 -8.07 -5.85 -12.43
CA THR A 173 -7.93 -7.10 -13.18
C THR A 173 -7.08 -8.11 -12.43
N GLN A 174 -5.97 -7.68 -11.81
CA GLN A 174 -5.12 -8.54 -11.01
C GLN A 174 -5.80 -9.03 -9.73
N ILE A 175 -6.55 -8.17 -9.03
CA ILE A 175 -7.33 -8.56 -7.86
C ILE A 175 -8.41 -9.57 -8.29
N ALA A 176 -9.16 -9.28 -9.35
CA ALA A 176 -10.16 -10.19 -9.88
C ALA A 176 -9.57 -11.55 -10.27
N ASN A 177 -8.44 -11.58 -10.97
CA ASN A 177 -7.76 -12.84 -11.35
C ASN A 177 -7.18 -13.59 -10.15
N ARG A 178 -6.63 -12.88 -9.16
CA ARG A 178 -6.07 -13.50 -7.96
C ARG A 178 -7.17 -14.16 -7.14
N PHE A 179 -8.31 -13.50 -7.03
CA PHE A 179 -9.41 -13.98 -6.21
C PHE A 179 -10.44 -14.78 -6.99
N SER A 180 -10.42 -14.86 -8.33
CA SER A 180 -11.45 -15.54 -9.16
C SER A 180 -11.79 -16.97 -8.74
N ASP A 181 -10.83 -17.69 -8.15
CA ASP A 181 -11.01 -19.04 -7.62
C ASP A 181 -11.66 -19.09 -6.23
N HIS A 182 -12.11 -17.96 -5.67
CA HIS A 182 -12.68 -17.87 -4.31
C HIS A 182 -13.93 -18.72 -4.09
N LYS A 183 -14.64 -19.13 -5.15
CA LYS A 183 -15.74 -20.11 -5.02
C LYS A 183 -15.25 -21.45 -4.46
N LYS A 184 -13.99 -21.79 -4.72
CA LYS A 184 -13.30 -22.96 -4.14
C LYS A 184 -12.81 -22.70 -2.72
N LEU A 185 -12.85 -21.47 -2.21
CA LEU A 185 -12.49 -21.18 -0.81
C LEU A 185 -13.71 -21.26 0.11
N GLU A 186 -14.93 -21.31 -0.43
CA GLU A 186 -16.14 -21.60 0.38
C GLU A 186 -16.04 -22.93 1.12
N LEU A 187 -15.31 -23.91 0.60
CA LEU A 187 -15.03 -25.17 1.31
C LEU A 187 -14.21 -24.97 2.59
N LEU A 188 -13.37 -23.92 2.67
CA LEU A 188 -12.64 -23.61 3.91
C LEU A 188 -13.59 -23.13 5.01
N ALA A 189 -14.77 -22.61 4.64
CA ALA A 189 -15.79 -22.26 5.61
C ALA A 189 -16.33 -23.50 6.35
N LEU A 190 -16.19 -24.72 5.80
CA LEU A 190 -16.51 -26.00 6.48
C LEU A 190 -15.48 -26.38 7.55
N LEU A 191 -14.31 -25.73 7.57
CA LEU A 191 -13.22 -26.03 8.51
C LEU A 191 -13.21 -25.07 9.70
N ASP A 192 -14.19 -24.17 9.84
CA ASP A 192 -14.28 -23.21 10.93
C ASP A 192 -14.80 -23.88 12.22
N PRO A 193 -13.93 -24.15 13.22
CA PRO A 193 -14.32 -24.88 14.42
C PRO A 193 -15.35 -24.12 15.27
N GLN A 194 -15.44 -22.79 15.12
CA GLN A 194 -16.42 -21.99 15.85
C GLN A 194 -17.84 -22.18 15.32
N LYS A 195 -18.00 -22.63 14.07
CA LYS A 195 -19.30 -22.82 13.42
C LYS A 195 -19.83 -24.26 13.52
N PHE A 196 -19.03 -25.22 14.01
CA PHE A 196 -19.44 -26.63 14.13
C PHE A 196 -20.72 -26.81 14.98
N GLY A 197 -20.80 -26.12 16.12
CA GLY A 197 -22.02 -26.13 16.95
C GLY A 197 -23.29 -25.59 16.25
N HIS A 198 -23.14 -24.82 15.17
CA HIS A 198 -24.25 -24.33 14.35
C HIS A 198 -24.62 -25.28 13.20
N TYR A 199 -23.72 -26.17 12.79
CA TYR A 199 -23.95 -27.10 11.68
C TYR A 199 -25.02 -28.15 11.99
N CYS A 200 -25.22 -28.48 13.26
CA CYS A 200 -26.32 -29.31 13.73
C CYS A 200 -27.71 -28.72 13.40
N ASN A 201 -27.83 -27.39 13.37
CA ASN A 201 -29.10 -26.68 13.17
C ASN A 201 -29.24 -26.13 11.74
N TYR A 202 -28.14 -25.64 11.15
CA TYR A 202 -28.11 -25.07 9.81
C TYR A 202 -26.81 -25.45 9.11
N PHE A 203 -26.85 -26.55 8.35
CA PHE A 203 -25.68 -27.06 7.66
C PHE A 203 -25.41 -26.25 6.38
N PRO A 204 -24.16 -25.79 6.13
CA PRO A 204 -23.80 -25.04 4.92
C PRO A 204 -23.67 -25.95 3.70
N THR A 205 -24.80 -26.35 3.13
CA THR A 205 -24.89 -27.28 1.98
C THR A 205 -24.19 -26.75 0.73
N ALA A 206 -24.18 -25.43 0.52
CA ALA A 206 -23.50 -24.80 -0.60
C ALA A 206 -21.97 -25.03 -0.56
N ALA A 207 -21.36 -24.91 0.63
CA ALA A 207 -19.93 -25.14 0.81
C ALA A 207 -19.57 -26.63 0.62
N LEU A 208 -20.44 -27.56 1.06
CA LEU A 208 -20.26 -28.99 0.83
C LEU A 208 -20.37 -29.35 -0.66
N ASN A 209 -21.33 -28.77 -1.38
CA ASN A 209 -21.46 -28.99 -2.82
C ASN A 209 -20.25 -28.45 -3.58
N SER A 210 -19.73 -27.27 -3.21
CA SER A 210 -18.49 -26.71 -3.78
C SER A 210 -17.27 -27.62 -3.52
N LEU A 211 -17.17 -28.21 -2.31
CA LEU A 211 -16.15 -29.20 -1.98
C LEU A 211 -16.30 -30.47 -2.85
N MET A 212 -17.52 -30.97 -3.05
CA MET A 212 -17.75 -32.16 -3.87
C MET A 212 -17.49 -31.91 -5.36
N GLU A 213 -17.79 -30.72 -5.88
CA GLU A 213 -17.47 -30.33 -7.25
C GLU A 213 -15.96 -30.24 -7.50
N SER A 214 -15.19 -29.79 -6.50
CA SER A 214 -13.73 -29.59 -6.62
C SER A 214 -12.90 -30.82 -6.24
N TYR A 215 -13.31 -31.56 -5.21
CA TYR A 215 -12.55 -32.64 -4.58
C TYR A 215 -13.38 -33.91 -4.29
N GLY A 216 -14.59 -34.03 -4.83
CA GLY A 216 -15.52 -35.13 -4.51
C GLY A 216 -14.99 -36.54 -4.74
N GLY A 217 -13.97 -36.72 -5.59
CA GLY A 217 -13.29 -38.01 -5.77
C GLY A 217 -12.49 -38.49 -4.55
N TYR A 218 -12.19 -37.61 -3.59
CA TYR A 218 -11.40 -37.92 -2.40
C TYR A 218 -12.22 -38.06 -1.12
N PHE A 219 -13.52 -37.71 -1.16
CA PHE A 219 -14.37 -37.64 0.03
C PHE A 219 -15.62 -38.50 -0.14
N ASP A 220 -15.98 -39.21 0.91
CA ASP A 220 -17.27 -39.88 1.03
C ASP A 220 -18.31 -38.87 1.54
N GLN A 221 -19.10 -38.31 0.64
CA GLN A 221 -20.07 -37.23 0.89
C GLN A 221 -21.00 -37.50 2.09
N PRO A 222 -21.73 -38.63 2.17
CA PRO A 222 -22.62 -38.90 3.30
C PRO A 222 -21.87 -39.04 4.63
N ARG A 223 -20.65 -39.60 4.61
CA ARG A 223 -19.84 -39.75 5.82
C ARG A 223 -19.31 -38.40 6.31
N LEU A 224 -18.78 -37.57 5.42
CA LEU A 224 -18.27 -36.23 5.75
C LEU A 224 -19.37 -35.31 6.29
N HIS A 225 -20.56 -35.34 5.68
CA HIS A 225 -21.72 -34.60 6.19
C HIS A 225 -22.09 -35.03 7.60
N THR A 226 -22.10 -36.35 7.86
CA THR A 226 -22.45 -36.89 9.18
C THR A 226 -21.39 -36.53 10.23
N GLU A 227 -20.10 -36.58 9.89
CA GLU A 227 -19.02 -36.20 10.81
C GLU A 227 -19.05 -34.71 11.15
N LEU A 228 -19.25 -33.83 10.16
CA LEU A 228 -19.33 -32.38 10.37
C LEU A 228 -20.61 -31.91 11.07
N ALA A 229 -21.71 -32.67 10.96
CA ALA A 229 -22.99 -32.34 11.60
C ALA A 229 -23.11 -32.87 13.05
N VAL A 230 -22.15 -33.66 13.52
CA VAL A 230 -22.16 -34.28 14.86
C VAL A 230 -21.07 -33.69 15.78
N MET A 231 -20.09 -32.97 15.24
CA MET A 231 -19.07 -32.21 15.99
C MET A 231 -19.61 -30.91 16.58
#